data_AF-A0A850BKF8-F1
#
_entry.id   AF-A0A850BKF8-F1
#
_cell.length_a   1.000
_cell.length_b   1.000
_cell.length_c   1.000
_cell.angle_alpha   90.00
_cell.angle_beta   90.00
_cell.angle_gamma   90.00
#
_symmetry.space_group_name_H-M   'P 1'
#
loop_
_entity.id
_entity.type
_entity.pdbx_description
1 polymer ?
#
loop_
_entity_poly.entity_id
_entity_poly.type
_entity_poly.pdbx_seq_one_letter_code
_entity_poly.pdbx_strand_id
1 'polypeptide(L)'
;MSASGGYEYSIPLDVPPGRAGMQPKLALRYSSGAGIDNMGAGWSVAGATSIIKPCTPTFATHGHVDFPTKLCLDQQPLIELGSTGEYRTENDSFAQVLAQPPSASWPESWVVRLKDGRIRTYEPVRYGGTCTRFWVMTTEEDRRGNAIKYTFDHNEYWDECSVVQKQIPGLYPHCAAPYRHFTFRIAQIDYTSRGD
;
A
#
# COMPACT_ATOMS: atom_id res chain seq x y z
N MET A 1 -7.96 22.40 6.83
CA MET A 1 -9.26 21.88 6.35
C MET A 1 -9.03 21.35 4.95
N SER A 2 -9.24 20.05 4.70
CA SER A 2 -9.18 19.54 3.33
C SER A 2 -10.49 19.87 2.61
N ALA A 3 -10.50 19.81 1.28
CA ALA A 3 -11.64 20.18 0.44
C ALA A 3 -12.92 19.35 0.69
N SER A 4 -12.87 18.32 1.53
CA SER A 4 -14.01 17.50 1.96
C SER A 4 -14.55 17.83 3.36
N GLY A 5 -14.05 18.87 4.04
CA GLY A 5 -14.52 19.27 5.38
C GLY A 5 -13.98 18.41 6.54
N GLY A 6 -13.06 17.47 6.26
CA GLY A 6 -12.40 16.65 7.27
C GLY A 6 -11.26 17.37 8.00
N TYR A 7 -11.03 16.99 9.26
CA TYR A 7 -9.87 17.39 10.04
C TYR A 7 -8.68 16.52 9.66
N GLU A 8 -7.58 17.14 9.24
CA GLU A 8 -6.34 16.44 8.92
C GLU A 8 -5.22 16.94 9.83
N TYR A 9 -4.48 16.01 10.43
CA TYR A 9 -3.30 16.30 11.25
C TYR A 9 -2.12 15.47 10.76
N SER A 10 -0.90 16.03 10.77
CA SER A 10 0.30 15.33 10.33
C SER A 10 1.43 15.60 11.32
N ILE A 11 1.95 14.55 11.95
CA ILE A 11 3.07 14.60 12.88
C ILE A 11 4.29 13.99 12.18
N PRO A 12 5.30 14.77 11.78
CA PRO A 12 6.51 14.20 11.21
C PRO A 12 7.21 13.33 12.27
N LEU A 13 7.74 12.19 11.85
CA LEU A 13 8.59 11.34 12.68
C LEU A 13 10.04 11.58 12.28
N ASP A 14 10.84 12.00 13.25
CA ASP A 14 12.28 12.18 13.04
C ASP A 14 12.94 10.82 12.80
N VAL A 15 13.60 10.70 11.65
CA VAL A 15 14.44 9.56 11.33
C VAL A 15 15.89 10.02 11.19
N PRO A 16 16.87 9.16 11.49
CA PRO A 16 18.27 9.46 11.26
C PRO A 16 18.50 9.96 9.82
N PRO A 17 19.35 10.96 9.62
CA PRO A 17 19.63 11.48 8.28
C PRO A 17 20.25 10.37 7.42
N GLY A 18 19.66 10.16 6.25
CA GLY A 18 20.15 9.17 5.31
C GLY A 18 21.20 9.72 4.35
N ARG A 19 22.12 8.87 3.89
CA ARG A 19 23.11 9.28 2.89
C ARG A 19 22.43 9.57 1.54
N ALA A 20 22.97 10.54 0.80
CA ALA A 20 22.51 10.91 -0.55
C ALA A 20 21.01 11.25 -0.68
N GLY A 21 20.35 11.67 0.41
CA GLY A 21 18.90 11.97 0.38
C GLY A 21 18.00 10.73 0.45
N MET A 22 18.58 9.55 0.70
CA MET A 22 17.87 8.31 1.05
C MET A 22 17.52 8.30 2.53
N GLN A 23 16.78 9.33 2.95
CA GLN A 23 16.15 9.45 4.25
C GLN A 23 14.65 9.15 4.06
N PRO A 24 14.08 8.15 4.76
CA PRO A 24 12.64 7.89 4.68
C PRO A 24 11.90 9.10 5.26
N LYS A 25 10.85 9.58 4.56
CA LYS A 25 9.98 10.60 5.14
C LYS A 25 8.88 9.88 5.88
N LEU A 26 8.89 9.92 7.21
CA LEU A 26 7.81 9.34 8.01
C LEU A 26 6.96 10.45 8.62
N ALA A 27 5.65 10.31 8.53
CA ALA A 27 4.72 11.12 9.29
C ALA A 27 3.53 10.28 9.74
N LEU A 28 3.00 10.55 10.93
CA LEU A 28 1.73 10.00 11.37
C LEU A 28 0.62 10.97 10.94
N ARG A 29 -0.28 10.53 10.05
CA ARG A 29 -1.40 11.31 9.56
C ARG A 29 -2.69 10.87 10.26
N TYR A 30 -3.47 11.85 10.72
CA TYR A 30 -4.85 11.66 11.15
C TYR A 30 -5.79 12.28 10.12
N SER A 31 -6.90 11.61 9.79
CA SER A 31 -8.00 12.13 8.99
C SER A 31 -9.33 11.69 9.60
N SER A 32 -10.14 12.66 10.02
CA SER A 32 -11.44 12.39 10.67
C SER A 32 -12.49 11.78 9.73
N GLY A 33 -12.28 11.86 8.41
CA GLY A 33 -13.13 11.24 7.40
C GLY A 33 -12.57 9.92 6.86
N ALA A 34 -11.38 9.49 7.31
CA ALA A 34 -10.85 8.19 6.95
C ALA A 34 -11.57 7.10 7.75
N GLY A 35 -11.91 6.00 7.06
CA GLY A 35 -12.48 4.82 7.71
C GLY A 35 -11.52 4.15 8.70
N ILE A 36 -11.88 2.96 9.16
CA ILE A 36 -10.96 2.13 9.93
C ILE A 36 -9.82 1.70 8.99
N ASP A 37 -8.62 2.19 9.26
CA ASP A 37 -7.40 1.78 8.57
C ASP A 37 -6.52 0.95 9.53
N ASN A 38 -5.41 0.45 8.99
CA ASN A 38 -4.41 -0.42 9.58
C ASN A 38 -3.87 -0.03 10.98
N MET A 39 -4.10 1.21 11.43
CA MET A 39 -3.66 1.74 12.74
C MET A 39 -4.82 2.21 13.63
N GLY A 40 -6.06 1.91 13.28
CA GLY A 40 -7.27 2.40 13.94
C GLY A 40 -8.02 3.46 13.13
N ALA A 41 -9.20 3.86 13.61
CA ALA A 41 -10.04 4.83 12.92
C ALA A 41 -9.32 6.18 12.76
N GLY A 42 -9.09 6.58 11.52
CA GLY A 42 -8.55 7.89 11.18
C GLY A 42 -7.03 8.02 11.19
N TRP A 43 -6.22 7.03 11.59
CA TRP A 43 -4.75 7.15 11.63
C TRP A 43 -4.06 6.34 10.52
N SER A 44 -3.02 6.91 9.90
CA SER A 44 -2.15 6.23 8.93
C SER A 44 -0.70 6.73 9.00
N VAL A 45 0.27 5.91 8.59
CA VAL A 45 1.64 6.38 8.33
C VAL A 45 1.70 6.94 6.92
N ALA A 46 2.27 8.12 6.76
CA ALA A 46 2.52 8.79 5.49
C ALA A 46 4.02 8.84 5.19
N GLY A 47 4.35 8.79 3.90
CA GLY A 47 5.66 9.13 3.36
C GLY A 47 6.67 7.97 3.21
N ALA A 48 6.53 6.88 3.95
CA ALA A 48 7.36 5.66 3.76
C ALA A 48 6.56 4.42 3.35
N THR A 49 5.24 4.56 3.23
CA THR A 49 4.35 3.48 2.78
C THR A 49 3.78 3.88 1.43
N SER A 50 4.00 3.04 0.44
CA SER A 50 3.35 3.13 -0.87
C SER A 50 2.72 1.77 -1.17
N ILE A 51 1.53 1.79 -1.76
CA ILE A 51 0.69 0.60 -1.93
C ILE A 51 0.10 0.57 -3.33
N ILE A 52 0.14 -0.61 -3.95
CA ILE A 52 -0.65 -0.93 -5.14
C ILE A 52 -1.83 -1.79 -4.68
N LYS A 53 -3.06 -1.35 -4.91
CA LYS A 53 -4.28 -2.09 -4.50
C LYS A 53 -5.42 -1.85 -5.49
N PRO A 54 -6.47 -2.70 -5.50
CA PRO A 54 -7.70 -2.37 -6.21
C PRO A 54 -8.18 -0.97 -5.83
N CYS A 55 -8.57 -0.18 -6.84
CA CYS A 55 -9.03 1.19 -6.62
C CYS A 55 -10.24 1.22 -5.69
N THR A 56 -10.52 2.37 -5.06
CA THR A 56 -11.70 2.48 -4.20
C THR A 56 -12.96 2.28 -5.06
N PRO A 57 -13.91 1.41 -4.66
CA PRO A 57 -15.15 1.24 -5.40
C PRO A 57 -15.90 2.57 -5.45
N THR A 58 -16.46 2.89 -6.61
CA THR A 58 -17.39 4.02 -6.74
C THR A 58 -18.81 3.48 -6.52
N PHE A 59 -19.62 4.22 -5.78
CA PHE A 59 -21.04 3.89 -5.66
C PHE A 59 -21.70 4.19 -7.00
N ALA A 60 -22.16 3.15 -7.70
CA ALA A 60 -22.92 3.35 -8.92
C ALA A 60 -24.31 3.94 -8.57
N THR A 61 -24.82 4.79 -9.46
CA THR A 61 -26.06 5.59 -9.33
C THR A 61 -27.33 4.75 -9.10
N HIS A 62 -27.23 3.41 -9.07
CA HIS A 62 -28.35 2.48 -8.92
C HIS A 62 -28.26 1.56 -7.69
N GLY A 63 -27.45 1.91 -6.68
CA GLY A 63 -27.41 1.16 -5.41
C GLY A 63 -26.61 -0.14 -5.45
N HIS A 64 -25.78 -0.33 -6.48
CA HIS A 64 -24.82 -1.41 -6.58
C HIS A 64 -23.39 -0.87 -6.38
N VAL A 65 -22.56 -1.66 -5.71
CA VAL A 65 -21.12 -1.39 -5.57
C VAL A 65 -20.43 -2.05 -6.75
N ASP A 66 -19.86 -1.25 -7.65
CA ASP A 66 -19.00 -1.80 -8.70
C ASP A 66 -17.68 -2.23 -8.08
N PHE A 67 -17.36 -3.52 -8.21
CA PHE A 67 -16.05 -4.00 -7.79
C PHE A 67 -14.97 -3.35 -8.66
N PRO A 68 -13.92 -2.79 -8.06
CA PRO A 68 -12.88 -2.09 -8.81
C PRO A 68 -12.16 -3.05 -9.74
N THR A 69 -12.26 -2.77 -11.05
CA THR A 69 -11.57 -3.53 -12.11
C THR A 69 -10.13 -3.04 -12.34
N LYS A 70 -9.80 -1.86 -11.81
CA LYS A 70 -8.48 -1.23 -11.95
C LYS A 70 -7.67 -1.34 -10.66
N LEU A 71 -6.36 -1.46 -10.81
CA LEU A 71 -5.40 -1.25 -9.73
C LEU A 71 -5.02 0.22 -9.64
N CYS A 72 -4.72 0.66 -8.43
CA CYS A 72 -4.30 2.02 -8.10
C CYS A 72 -2.95 1.98 -7.40
N LEU A 73 -2.01 2.82 -7.82
CA LEU A 73 -0.79 3.15 -7.09
C LEU A 73 -1.06 4.40 -6.24
N ASP A 74 -1.04 4.28 -4.92
CA ASP A 74 -1.31 5.40 -4.00
C ASP A 74 -2.58 6.19 -4.37
N GLN A 75 -3.67 5.46 -4.62
CA GLN A 75 -4.98 5.97 -5.07
C GLN A 75 -5.03 6.54 -6.50
N GLN A 76 -3.93 6.55 -7.25
CA GLN A 76 -3.92 6.93 -8.66
C GLN A 76 -4.17 5.69 -9.54
N PRO A 77 -5.22 5.68 -10.38
CA PRO A 77 -5.51 4.53 -11.26
C PRO A 77 -4.35 4.22 -12.19
N LEU A 78 -4.06 2.93 -12.37
CA LEU A 78 -3.06 2.43 -13.31
C LEU A 78 -3.72 2.10 -14.64
N ILE A 79 -3.07 2.51 -15.72
CA ILE A 79 -3.45 2.28 -17.10
C ILE A 79 -2.34 1.47 -17.76
N GLU A 80 -2.67 0.29 -18.28
CA GLU A 80 -1.72 -0.57 -18.98
C GLU A 80 -1.37 -0.01 -20.37
N LEU A 81 -0.11 -0.13 -20.76
CA LEU A 81 0.41 0.22 -22.07
C LEU A 81 0.55 -1.03 -22.94
N GLY A 82 -0.31 -1.15 -23.96
CA GLY A 82 -0.16 -2.13 -25.04
C GLY A 82 -0.10 -3.60 -24.62
N SER A 83 -0.72 -3.98 -23.50
CA SER A 83 -0.70 -5.34 -22.93
C SER A 83 0.71 -5.88 -22.60
N THR A 84 1.67 -4.98 -22.36
CA THR A 84 3.08 -5.34 -22.14
C THR A 84 3.42 -5.63 -20.67
N GLY A 85 2.48 -5.49 -19.74
CA GLY A 85 2.78 -5.47 -18.30
C GLY A 85 3.42 -4.17 -17.82
N GLU A 86 3.53 -3.16 -18.68
CA GLU A 86 3.93 -1.81 -18.31
C GLU A 86 2.71 -0.92 -18.11
N TYR A 87 2.73 -0.11 -17.05
CA TYR A 87 1.62 0.74 -16.64
C TYR A 87 2.09 2.18 -16.42
N ARG A 88 1.13 3.11 -16.50
CA ARG A 88 1.25 4.51 -16.09
C ARG A 88 0.10 4.89 -15.17
N THR A 89 0.30 5.90 -14.34
CA THR A 89 -0.81 6.50 -13.60
C THR A 89 -1.68 7.31 -14.56
N GLU A 90 -3.00 7.29 -14.38
CA GLU A 90 -3.96 8.02 -15.23
C GLU A 90 -3.66 9.52 -15.25
N ASN A 91 -3.37 10.10 -14.08
CA ASN A 91 -2.66 11.37 -14.00
C ASN A 91 -1.16 11.09 -14.02
N ASP A 92 -0.50 11.36 -15.14
CA ASP A 92 0.87 10.89 -15.38
C ASP A 92 1.87 11.51 -14.39
N SER A 93 2.44 10.64 -13.56
CA SER A 93 3.49 10.97 -12.59
C SER A 93 4.90 10.86 -13.18
N PHE A 94 5.01 10.47 -14.45
CA PHE A 94 6.23 10.03 -15.13
C PHE A 94 6.89 8.82 -14.48
N ALA A 95 6.14 8.07 -13.66
CA ALA A 95 6.59 6.82 -13.09
C ALA A 95 6.38 5.68 -14.09
N GLN A 96 7.41 4.86 -14.30
CA GLN A 96 7.29 3.60 -15.03
C GLN A 96 6.93 2.49 -14.05
N VAL A 97 5.74 1.90 -14.19
CA VAL A 97 5.22 0.85 -13.31
C VAL A 97 5.25 -0.48 -14.08
N LEU A 98 5.93 -1.49 -13.56
CA LEU A 98 6.17 -2.76 -14.26
C LEU A 98 5.64 -3.92 -13.43
N ALA A 99 4.72 -4.70 -13.99
CA ALA A 99 4.24 -5.95 -13.42
C ALA A 99 5.28 -7.07 -13.60
N GLN A 100 5.42 -7.94 -12.60
CA GLN A 100 6.28 -9.11 -12.62
C GLN A 100 5.48 -10.37 -12.21
N PRO A 101 5.31 -11.39 -13.07
CA PRO A 101 5.67 -11.38 -14.48
C PRO A 101 4.83 -10.37 -15.28
N PRO A 102 5.28 -9.95 -16.47
CA PRO A 102 4.53 -9.04 -17.33
C PRO A 102 3.16 -9.63 -17.70
N SER A 103 2.17 -8.75 -17.90
CA SER A 103 0.82 -9.08 -18.39
C SER A 103 0.01 -10.06 -17.51
N ALA A 104 0.44 -10.30 -16.27
CA ALA A 104 -0.35 -11.06 -15.29
C ALA A 104 -1.51 -10.21 -14.75
N SER A 105 -2.71 -10.78 -14.67
CA SER A 105 -3.86 -10.10 -14.03
C SER A 105 -3.64 -9.83 -12.54
N TRP A 106 -2.84 -10.69 -11.89
CA TRP A 106 -2.38 -10.54 -10.52
C TRP A 106 -0.88 -10.82 -10.48
N PRO A 107 -0.03 -9.79 -10.65
CA PRO A 107 1.42 -9.97 -10.65
C PRO A 107 1.93 -10.48 -9.30
N GLU A 108 3.03 -11.22 -9.33
CA GLU A 108 3.72 -11.64 -8.12
C GLU A 108 4.41 -10.45 -7.44
N SER A 109 4.97 -9.53 -8.21
CA SER A 109 5.56 -8.31 -7.68
C SER A 109 5.44 -7.15 -8.66
N TRP A 110 5.77 -5.94 -8.19
CA TRP A 110 5.84 -4.76 -9.02
C TRP A 110 7.17 -4.03 -8.84
N VAL A 111 7.66 -3.46 -9.93
CA VAL A 111 8.81 -2.54 -9.92
C VAL A 111 8.35 -1.19 -10.43
N VAL A 112 8.52 -0.14 -9.63
CA VAL A 112 8.17 1.24 -9.98
C VAL A 112 9.43 2.07 -10.06
N ARG A 113 9.72 2.61 -11.24
CA ARG A 113 10.83 3.54 -11.46
C ARG A 113 10.27 4.95 -11.48
N LEU A 114 10.72 5.76 -10.54
CA LEU A 114 10.28 7.15 -10.39
C LEU A 114 11.13 8.09 -11.24
N LYS A 115 10.56 9.26 -11.56
CA LYS A 115 11.22 10.31 -12.35
C LYS A 115 12.52 10.83 -11.73
N ASP A 116 12.64 10.76 -10.40
CA ASP A 116 13.82 11.20 -9.64
C ASP A 116 14.94 10.14 -9.64
N GLY A 117 14.73 9.01 -10.32
CA GLY A 117 15.68 7.93 -10.46
C GLY A 117 15.59 6.87 -9.37
N ARG A 118 14.70 7.01 -8.39
CA ARG A 118 14.45 5.97 -7.39
C ARG A 118 13.74 4.78 -8.01
N ILE A 119 14.03 3.61 -7.45
CA ILE A 119 13.41 2.34 -7.83
C ILE A 119 12.71 1.78 -6.59
N ARG A 120 11.44 1.43 -6.72
CA ARG A 120 10.63 0.85 -5.66
C ARG A 120 10.19 -0.55 -6.04
N THR A 121 10.33 -1.47 -5.11
CA THR A 121 9.87 -2.86 -5.27
C THR A 121 8.68 -3.10 -4.36
N TYR A 122 7.63 -3.72 -4.89
CA TYR A 122 6.41 -4.05 -4.17
C TYR A 122 6.17 -5.55 -4.17
N GLU A 123 5.88 -6.09 -2.99
CA GLU A 123 5.64 -7.51 -2.76
C GLU A 123 4.20 -7.76 -2.32
N PRO A 124 3.63 -8.94 -2.60
CA PRO A 124 2.21 -9.21 -2.40
C PRO A 124 1.92 -9.48 -0.92
N VAL A 125 0.87 -8.85 -0.41
CA VAL A 125 0.26 -9.27 0.86
C VAL A 125 -0.77 -10.35 0.56
N ARG A 126 -0.42 -11.59 0.96
CA ARG A 126 -1.24 -12.77 0.70
C ARG A 126 -2.12 -13.12 1.89
N TYR A 127 -3.36 -13.49 1.59
CA TYR A 127 -4.34 -14.02 2.51
C TYR A 127 -4.41 -15.54 2.37
N GLY A 128 -4.41 -16.26 3.48
CA GLY A 128 -4.42 -17.74 3.46
C GLY A 128 -3.23 -18.35 2.72
N GLY A 129 -2.13 -17.60 2.56
CA GLY A 129 -0.92 -18.01 1.85
C GLY A 129 -0.98 -17.90 0.32
N THR A 130 -2.16 -17.71 -0.28
CA THR A 130 -2.33 -17.84 -1.75
C THR A 130 -3.05 -16.67 -2.41
N CYS A 131 -3.97 -15.99 -1.72
CA CYS A 131 -4.75 -14.90 -2.31
C CYS A 131 -4.04 -13.55 -2.14
N THR A 132 -3.44 -13.02 -3.20
CA THR A 132 -2.91 -11.65 -3.23
C THR A 132 -4.07 -10.65 -3.29
N ARG A 133 -4.10 -9.69 -2.35
CA ARG A 133 -5.10 -8.60 -2.36
C ARG A 133 -4.54 -7.25 -2.76
N PHE A 134 -3.29 -7.00 -2.40
CA PHE A 134 -2.58 -5.76 -2.67
C PHE A 134 -1.07 -6.00 -2.51
N TRP A 135 -0.28 -5.04 -2.95
CA TRP A 135 1.18 -5.06 -2.86
C TRP A 135 1.68 -3.86 -2.08
N VAL A 136 2.66 -4.09 -1.21
CA VAL A 136 3.27 -3.08 -0.35
C VAL A 136 4.72 -2.85 -0.76
N MET A 137 5.17 -1.60 -0.74
CA MET A 137 6.55 -1.25 -1.08
C MET A 137 7.52 -1.79 -0.02
N THR A 138 8.31 -2.81 -0.36
CA THR A 138 9.30 -3.43 0.55
C THR A 138 10.69 -2.84 0.40
N THR A 139 11.01 -2.24 -0.75
CA THR A 139 12.31 -1.64 -0.99
C THR A 139 12.18 -0.33 -1.73
N GLU A 140 12.97 0.67 -1.33
CA GLU A 140 13.23 1.89 -2.08
C GLU A 140 14.73 2.06 -2.24
N GLU A 141 15.21 2.09 -3.49
CA GLU A 141 16.63 2.12 -3.85
C GLU A 141 16.93 3.33 -4.75
N ASP A 142 18.12 3.93 -4.59
CA ASP A 142 18.65 4.91 -5.55
C ASP A 142 19.50 4.24 -6.65
N ARG A 143 19.91 5.01 -7.67
CA ARG A 143 20.76 4.48 -8.75
C ARG A 143 22.19 4.13 -8.33
N ARG A 144 22.55 4.38 -7.06
CA ARG A 144 23.88 4.14 -6.49
C ARG A 144 23.87 2.95 -5.52
N GLY A 145 22.76 2.22 -5.42
CA GLY A 145 22.61 1.04 -4.58
C GLY A 145 22.35 1.34 -3.10
N ASN A 146 22.07 2.60 -2.72
CA ASN A 146 21.58 2.88 -1.37
C ASN A 146 20.12 2.43 -1.29
N ALA A 147 19.76 1.65 -0.27
CA ALA A 147 18.45 1.03 -0.16
C ALA A 147 17.85 1.21 1.23
N ILE A 148 16.54 1.47 1.26
CA ILE A 148 15.72 1.39 2.46
C ILE A 148 14.83 0.15 2.29
N LYS A 149 14.87 -0.75 3.26
CA LYS A 149 14.04 -1.96 3.30
C LYS A 149 13.00 -1.85 4.38
N TYR A 150 11.78 -2.21 4.01
CA TYR A 150 10.59 -2.16 4.84
C TYR A 150 10.06 -3.57 5.07
N THR A 151 9.66 -3.85 6.30
CA THR A 151 8.92 -5.07 6.63
C THR A 151 7.50 -4.73 7.05
N PHE A 152 6.60 -5.61 6.63
CA PHE A 152 5.18 -5.52 6.90
C PHE A 152 4.74 -6.83 7.54
N ASP A 153 4.22 -6.73 8.76
CA ASP A 153 3.56 -7.86 9.41
C ASP A 153 2.04 -7.63 9.28
N HIS A 154 1.37 -8.53 8.56
CA HIS A 154 -0.08 -8.53 8.41
C HIS A 154 -0.64 -9.76 9.13
N ASN A 155 -1.34 -9.53 10.25
CA ASN A 155 -1.93 -10.59 11.05
C ASN A 155 -3.45 -10.56 11.03
N GLU A 156 -3.97 -11.69 10.55
CA GLU A 156 -5.32 -12.24 10.64
C GLU A 156 -5.79 -12.68 12.01
N TYR A 157 -6.45 -11.84 12.84
CA TYR A 157 -7.07 -12.35 14.06
C TYR A 157 -8.56 -12.62 13.84
N TRP A 158 -8.91 -13.90 13.81
CA TRP A 158 -10.30 -14.31 13.92
C TRP A 158 -10.64 -14.41 15.41
N ASP A 159 -11.76 -13.84 15.83
CA ASP A 159 -12.38 -14.26 17.09
C ASP A 159 -12.58 -15.78 17.07
N GLU A 160 -12.60 -16.42 18.25
CA GLU A 160 -12.92 -17.84 18.45
C GLU A 160 -14.39 -18.16 18.08
N CYS A 161 -14.79 -17.82 16.87
CA CYS A 161 -16.10 -18.07 16.30
C CYS A 161 -16.13 -19.45 15.66
N SER A 162 -17.13 -20.24 16.04
CA SER A 162 -17.44 -21.49 15.36
C SER A 162 -17.81 -21.25 13.89
N VAL A 163 -17.70 -22.31 13.06
CA VAL A 163 -18.08 -22.25 11.63
C VAL A 163 -19.52 -21.77 11.44
N VAL A 164 -20.43 -22.14 12.35
CA VAL A 164 -21.84 -21.75 12.30
C VAL A 164 -22.02 -20.26 12.56
N GLN A 165 -21.30 -19.68 13.53
CA GLN A 165 -21.40 -18.25 13.83
C GLN A 165 -20.93 -17.37 12.66
N LYS A 166 -19.91 -17.83 11.91
CA LYS A 166 -19.42 -17.14 10.70
C LYS A 166 -20.45 -17.10 9.57
N GLN A 167 -21.42 -18.02 9.56
CA GLN A 167 -22.49 -18.08 8.55
C GLN A 167 -23.71 -17.21 8.89
N ILE A 168 -23.78 -16.63 10.10
CA ILE A 168 -24.90 -15.82 10.57
C ILE A 168 -24.42 -14.43 11.03
N PRO A 169 -23.88 -13.61 10.12
CA PRO A 169 -23.25 -12.33 10.47
C PRO A 169 -24.22 -11.31 11.10
N GLY A 170 -25.53 -11.43 10.87
CA GLY A 170 -26.54 -10.55 11.49
C GLY A 170 -26.69 -10.73 13.01
N LEU A 171 -26.39 -11.93 13.52
CA LEU A 171 -26.44 -12.23 14.97
C LEU A 171 -25.04 -12.16 15.61
N TYR A 172 -23.99 -12.37 14.82
CA TYR A 172 -22.59 -12.31 15.26
C TYR A 172 -21.76 -11.40 14.34
N PRO A 173 -21.93 -10.06 14.44
CA PRO A 173 -21.23 -9.13 13.56
C PRO A 173 -19.70 -9.21 13.68
N HIS A 174 -19.19 -9.51 14.88
CA HIS A 174 -17.76 -9.71 15.14
C HIS A 174 -17.19 -10.97 14.45
N CYS A 175 -18.03 -11.96 14.14
CA CYS A 175 -17.63 -13.16 13.41
C CYS A 175 -17.69 -12.99 11.87
N ALA A 176 -18.18 -11.84 11.38
CA ALA A 176 -18.37 -11.61 9.95
C ALA A 176 -17.05 -11.37 9.19
N ALA A 177 -16.01 -10.88 9.89
CA ALA A 177 -14.68 -10.64 9.34
C ALA A 177 -13.63 -10.66 10.46
N PRO A 178 -12.37 -11.04 10.18
CA PRO A 178 -11.30 -10.99 11.17
C PRO A 178 -10.90 -9.54 11.49
N TYR A 179 -10.41 -9.31 12.70
CA TYR A 179 -9.63 -8.10 12.98
C TYR A 179 -8.29 -8.20 12.29
N ARG A 180 -7.86 -7.07 11.74
CA ARG A 180 -6.59 -6.95 11.05
C ARG A 180 -5.65 -6.16 11.92
N HIS A 181 -4.52 -6.76 12.27
CA HIS A 181 -3.39 -6.02 12.83
C HIS A 181 -2.35 -5.87 11.73
N PHE A 182 -1.94 -4.63 11.50
CA PHE A 182 -0.94 -4.31 10.49
C PHE A 182 0.21 -3.57 11.16
N THR A 183 1.40 -4.17 11.16
CA THR A 183 2.61 -3.52 11.67
C THR A 183 3.50 -3.15 10.50
N PHE A 184 3.90 -1.89 10.44
CA PHE A 184 4.94 -1.41 9.53
C PHE A 184 6.23 -1.15 10.29
N ARG A 185 7.36 -1.61 9.76
CA ARG A 185 8.69 -1.36 10.32
C ARG A 185 9.67 -1.02 9.22
N ILE A 186 10.59 -0.10 9.51
CA ILE A 186 11.82 0.00 8.73
C ILE A 186 12.72 -1.14 9.21
N ALA A 187 12.96 -2.10 8.34
CA ALA A 187 13.70 -3.30 8.69
C ALA A 187 15.21 -3.05 8.67
N GLN A 188 15.68 -2.35 7.64
CA GLN A 188 17.09 -2.12 7.40
C GLN A 188 17.29 -0.90 6.51
N ILE A 189 18.38 -0.19 6.74
CA ILE A 189 18.81 0.92 5.90
C ILE A 189 20.26 0.64 5.51
N ASP A 190 20.47 0.36 4.23
CA ASP A 190 21.76 0.02 3.66
C ASP A 190 22.31 1.20 2.88
N TYR A 191 23.53 1.61 3.23
CA TYR A 191 24.27 2.61 2.48
C TYR A 191 25.55 1.99 1.94
N THR A 192 25.86 2.25 0.67
CA THR A 192 27.14 1.83 0.10
C THR A 192 28.25 2.65 0.75
N SER A 193 29.27 1.98 1.29
CA SER A 193 30.50 2.65 1.73
C SER A 193 31.24 3.13 0.49
N ARG A 194 31.65 4.39 0.48
CA ARG A 194 32.60 4.86 -0.52
C ARG A 194 33.91 4.15 -0.22
N GLY A 195 34.41 3.34 -1.15
CA GLY A 195 35.85 3.09 -1.21
C GLY A 195 36.50 4.43 -1.53
N ASP A 196 37.33 4.91 -0.60
CA ASP A 196 38.27 6.00 -0.84
C ASP A 196 39.39 5.51 -1.78
#